data_AF-A0A7C6LDH5-F1
#
_entry.id   AF-A0A7C6LDH5-F1
#
_cell.length_a   1.000
_cell.length_b   1.000
_cell.length_c   1.000
_cell.angle_alpha   90.00
_cell.angle_beta   90.00
_cell.angle_gamma   90.00
#
_symmetry.space_group_name_H-M   'P 1'
#
loop_
_entity.id
_entity.type
_entity.pdbx_description
1 polymer ?
#
loop_
_entity_poly.entity_id
_entity_poly.type
_entity_poly.pdbx_seq_one_letter_code
_entity_poly.pdbx_strand_id
1 'polypeptide(L)'
;MRKLFKKIAYLEGLIDGADLEDAKVKRILDEIVDVLEDVVEALHDLRDSQEELEDYVSSVDEDLEDLEREIYGDEEDDYEEDEDDDDVSYVEVECPKCHDTVYFDANILEDDDVVEVTCPNCDEVVFVNDDSIELSNEDDGQDDNKNDDI
;
A
#
# COMPACT_ATOMS: atom_id res chain seq x y z
N MET A 1 -7.60 30.30 14.16
CA MET A 1 -7.70 31.52 13.33
C MET A 1 -7.90 32.83 14.11
N ARG A 2 -9.06 33.15 14.70
CA ARG A 2 -9.29 34.46 15.39
C ARG A 2 -8.23 34.89 16.42
N LYS A 3 -7.56 33.96 17.11
CA LYS A 3 -6.49 34.26 18.07
C LYS A 3 -5.19 34.71 17.40
N LEU A 4 -4.90 34.24 16.20
CA LEU A 4 -3.70 34.62 15.43
C LEU A 4 -3.88 36.02 14.83
N PHE A 5 -5.00 36.29 14.18
CA PHE A 5 -5.34 37.66 13.71
C PHE A 5 -5.27 38.70 14.84
N LYS A 6 -5.80 38.39 16.03
CA LYS A 6 -5.68 39.29 17.19
C LYS A 6 -4.24 39.52 17.64
N LYS A 7 -3.36 38.52 17.50
CA LYS A 7 -1.94 38.66 17.83
C LYS A 7 -1.20 39.47 16.77
N ILE A 8 -1.55 39.30 15.50
CA ILE A 8 -0.94 40.07 14.40
C ILE A 8 -1.35 41.54 14.51
N ALA A 9 -2.64 41.84 14.67
CA ALA A 9 -3.11 43.21 14.91
C ALA A 9 -2.50 43.85 16.18
N TYR A 10 -2.21 43.04 17.20
CA TYR A 10 -1.49 43.52 18.38
C TYR A 10 -0.01 43.83 18.07
N LEU A 11 0.66 43.04 17.24
CA LEU A 11 2.04 43.29 16.80
C LEU A 11 2.12 44.55 15.92
N GLU A 12 1.18 44.72 14.99
CA GLU A 12 1.07 45.92 14.16
C GLU A 12 0.92 47.18 15.04
N GLY A 13 0.00 47.15 16.00
CA GLY A 13 -0.16 48.25 16.96
C GLY A 13 1.07 48.49 17.85
N LEU A 14 1.84 47.43 18.16
CA LEU A 14 3.08 47.55 18.91
C LEU A 14 4.18 48.20 18.06
N ILE A 15 4.27 47.88 16.77
CA ILE A 15 5.23 48.46 15.82
C ILE A 15 4.91 49.93 15.57
N ASP A 16 3.63 50.28 15.44
CA ASP A 16 3.19 51.66 15.27
C ASP A 16 3.39 52.53 16.51
N GLY A 17 3.25 51.93 17.70
CA GLY A 17 3.51 52.59 18.98
C GLY A 17 4.98 52.61 19.39
N ALA A 18 5.84 51.86 18.70
CA ALA A 18 7.27 51.85 18.98
C ALA A 18 7.93 53.06 18.35
N ASP A 19 8.66 53.85 19.16
CA ASP A 19 9.43 55.00 18.69
C ASP A 19 10.73 54.50 18.02
N LEU A 20 10.58 53.95 16.81
CA LEU A 20 11.66 53.37 16.03
C LEU A 20 12.44 54.48 15.30
N GLU A 21 13.70 54.69 15.70
CA GLU A 21 14.56 55.71 15.10
C GLU A 21 14.93 55.42 13.63
N ASP A 22 14.95 54.14 13.23
CA ASP A 22 15.27 53.72 11.86
C ASP A 22 14.00 53.34 11.07
N ALA A 23 13.65 54.20 10.11
CA ALA A 23 12.52 53.97 9.20
C ALA A 23 12.66 52.70 8.34
N LYS A 24 13.89 52.23 8.08
CA LYS A 24 14.10 50.95 7.38
C LYS A 24 13.73 49.77 8.24
N VAL A 25 14.02 49.84 9.55
CA VAL A 25 13.63 48.79 10.51
C VAL A 25 12.13 48.72 10.62
N LYS A 26 11.44 49.87 10.75
CA LYS A 26 9.97 49.91 10.76
C LYS A 26 9.40 49.24 9.50
N ARG A 27 9.87 49.64 8.32
CA ARG A 27 9.41 49.05 7.06
C ARG A 27 9.60 47.54 6.98
N ILE A 28 10.72 47.01 7.48
CA ILE A 28 10.95 45.55 7.49
C ILE A 28 9.94 44.86 8.43
N LEU A 29 9.64 45.46 9.58
CA LEU A 29 8.67 44.91 10.52
C LEU A 29 7.24 44.93 9.95
N ASP A 30 6.86 46.00 9.27
CA ASP A 30 5.57 46.11 8.57
C ASP A 30 5.43 44.98 7.53
N GLU A 31 6.43 44.79 6.67
CA GLU A 31 6.43 43.72 5.66
C GLU A 31 6.41 42.30 6.29
N ILE A 32 7.04 42.12 7.46
CA ILE A 32 6.95 40.85 8.20
C ILE A 32 5.52 40.62 8.70
N VAL A 33 4.86 41.66 9.20
CA VAL A 33 3.45 41.58 9.64
C VAL A 33 2.55 41.23 8.47
N ASP A 34 2.71 41.89 7.32
CA ASP A 34 1.93 41.62 6.11
C ASP A 34 2.06 40.15 5.67
N VAL A 35 3.30 39.63 5.61
CA VAL A 35 3.53 38.21 5.28
C VAL A 35 2.91 37.27 6.30
N LEU A 36 2.89 37.63 7.59
CA LEU A 36 2.23 36.83 8.62
C LEU A 36 0.71 36.83 8.46
N GLU A 37 0.10 37.93 7.99
CA GLU A 37 -1.32 37.98 7.65
C GLU A 37 -1.64 37.04 6.49
N ASP A 38 -0.90 37.14 5.39
CA ASP A 38 -1.04 36.28 4.21
C ASP A 38 -0.93 34.79 4.59
N VAL A 39 0.04 34.43 5.45
CA VAL A 39 0.22 33.05 5.92
C VAL A 39 -0.99 32.61 6.74
N VAL A 40 -1.52 33.48 7.60
CA VAL A 40 -2.68 33.14 8.42
C VAL A 40 -3.92 32.98 7.54
N GLU A 41 -4.13 33.83 6.54
CA GLU A 41 -5.22 33.69 5.57
C GLU A 41 -5.10 32.39 4.76
N ALA A 42 -3.93 32.08 4.20
CA ALA A 42 -3.71 30.83 3.48
C ALA A 42 -3.96 29.58 4.36
N LEU A 43 -3.64 29.65 5.65
CA LEU A 43 -3.96 28.57 6.60
C LEU A 43 -5.46 28.46 6.90
N HIS A 44 -6.21 29.55 6.80
CA HIS A 44 -7.67 29.51 6.89
C HIS A 44 -8.25 28.76 5.70
N ASP A 45 -7.87 29.15 4.49
CA ASP A 45 -8.37 28.56 3.24
C ASP A 45 -8.02 27.07 3.16
N LEU A 46 -6.81 26.70 3.60
CA LEU A 46 -6.39 25.30 3.69
C LEU A 46 -7.28 24.50 4.66
N ARG A 47 -7.64 25.10 5.80
CA ARG A 47 -8.50 24.44 6.78
C ARG A 47 -9.90 24.23 6.22
N ASP A 48 -10.46 25.24 5.56
CA ASP A 48 -11.79 25.14 4.96
C ASP A 48 -11.80 24.06 3.85
N SER A 49 -10.75 24.00 3.03
CA SER A 49 -10.58 22.94 2.02
C SER A 49 -10.43 21.55 2.66
N GLN A 50 -9.79 21.45 3.82
CA GLN A 50 -9.66 20.19 4.56
C GLN A 50 -11.00 19.73 5.13
N GLU A 51 -11.81 20.66 5.63
CA GLU A 51 -13.17 20.39 6.13
C GLU A 51 -14.07 19.87 4.99
N GLU A 52 -14.01 20.50 3.81
CA GLU A 52 -14.72 20.02 2.60
C GLU A 52 -14.25 18.62 2.15
N LEU A 53 -12.94 18.35 2.25
CA LEU A 53 -12.40 17.03 1.93
C LEU A 53 -12.85 15.97 2.93
N GLU A 54 -12.95 16.31 4.21
CA GLU A 54 -13.45 15.40 5.26
C GLU A 54 -14.91 15.02 4.99
N ASP A 55 -15.75 16.00 4.63
CA ASP A 55 -17.14 15.76 4.22
C ASP A 55 -17.22 14.87 2.96
N TYR A 56 -16.37 15.13 1.96
CA TYR A 56 -16.31 14.30 0.75
C TYR A 56 -15.90 12.85 1.06
N VAL A 57 -14.87 12.64 1.88
CA VAL A 57 -14.44 11.30 2.28
C VAL A 57 -15.53 10.59 3.08
N SER A 58 -16.24 11.30 3.97
CA SER A 58 -17.39 10.74 4.68
C SER A 58 -18.48 10.27 3.72
N SER A 59 -18.76 11.04 2.67
CA SER A 59 -19.75 10.62 1.66
C SER A 59 -19.32 9.37 0.89
N VAL A 60 -18.03 9.22 0.61
CA VAL A 60 -17.49 8.01 -0.02
C VAL A 60 -17.60 6.81 0.92
N ASP A 61 -17.33 6.99 2.21
CA ASP A 61 -17.47 5.94 3.22
C ASP A 61 -18.92 5.45 3.33
N GLU A 62 -19.88 6.38 3.38
CA GLU A 62 -21.32 6.07 3.38
C GLU A 62 -21.74 5.33 2.09
N ASP A 63 -21.29 5.78 0.92
CA ASP A 63 -21.58 5.11 -0.36
C ASP A 63 -20.99 3.68 -0.39
N LEU A 64 -19.81 3.47 0.18
CA LEU A 64 -19.20 2.14 0.28
C LEU A 64 -19.95 1.24 1.25
N GLU A 65 -20.38 1.78 2.41
CA GLU A 65 -21.21 1.03 3.36
C GLU A 65 -22.52 0.56 2.71
N ASP A 66 -23.17 1.42 1.93
CA ASP A 66 -24.38 1.07 1.19
C ASP A 66 -24.13 -0.03 0.16
N LEU A 67 -23.01 0.03 -0.56
CA LEU A 67 -22.61 -1.03 -1.50
C LEU A 67 -22.29 -2.35 -0.79
N GLU A 68 -21.58 -2.29 0.34
CA GLU A 68 -21.28 -3.46 1.16
C GLU A 68 -22.58 -4.12 1.64
N ARG A 69 -23.53 -3.32 2.11
CA ARG A 69 -24.87 -3.80 2.50
C ARG A 69 -25.67 -4.37 1.33
N GLU A 70 -25.57 -3.80 0.12
CA GLU A 70 -26.26 -4.34 -1.07
C GLU A 70 -25.65 -5.66 -1.55
N ILE A 71 -24.33 -5.82 -1.46
CA ILE A 71 -23.62 -7.00 -1.93
C ILE A 71 -23.61 -8.12 -0.88
N TYR A 72 -23.27 -7.79 0.36
CA TYR A 72 -23.04 -8.74 1.46
C TYR A 72 -24.21 -8.83 2.45
N GLY A 73 -25.20 -7.93 2.38
CA GLY A 73 -26.36 -7.95 3.28
C GLY A 73 -26.15 -7.20 4.60
N ASP A 74 -27.20 -7.14 5.42
CA ASP A 74 -27.28 -6.40 6.71
C ASP A 74 -26.79 -7.22 7.92
N GLU A 75 -26.23 -8.41 7.71
CA GLU A 75 -25.96 -9.36 8.80
C GLU A 75 -24.63 -9.07 9.51
N GLU A 76 -24.68 -8.13 10.46
CA GLU A 76 -23.64 -7.87 11.49
C GLU A 76 -23.44 -9.05 12.50
N ASP A 77 -24.04 -10.22 12.26
CA ASP A 77 -24.01 -11.37 13.18
C ASP A 77 -23.85 -12.69 12.38
N ASP A 78 -22.75 -12.84 11.65
CA ASP A 78 -21.99 -14.08 11.65
C ASP A 78 -20.65 -13.88 10.92
N TYR A 79 -19.57 -13.86 11.69
CA TYR A 79 -18.32 -14.47 11.20
C TYR A 79 -18.51 -16.00 11.14
N GLU A 80 -19.53 -16.46 10.42
CA GLU A 80 -19.35 -17.58 9.51
C GLU A 80 -18.83 -16.84 8.28
N GLU A 81 -17.53 -16.54 8.17
CA GLU A 81 -16.69 -17.34 7.27
C GLU A 81 -17.61 -18.17 6.39
N ASP A 82 -18.21 -17.50 5.39
CA ASP A 82 -18.80 -18.16 4.24
C ASP A 82 -17.69 -19.10 3.74
N GLU A 83 -17.74 -20.35 4.19
CA GLU A 83 -17.21 -21.54 3.51
C GLU A 83 -17.98 -21.72 2.18
N ASP A 84 -18.17 -20.62 1.45
CA ASP A 84 -18.66 -20.47 0.09
C ASP A 84 -17.69 -19.54 -0.69
N ASP A 85 -16.50 -19.24 -0.16
CA ASP A 85 -15.32 -19.29 -1.04
C ASP A 85 -15.24 -20.76 -1.43
N ASP A 86 -15.55 -21.06 -2.69
CA ASP A 86 -15.20 -22.34 -3.31
C ASP A 86 -13.86 -22.77 -2.68
N ASP A 87 -13.83 -23.96 -2.09
CA ASP A 87 -12.72 -24.55 -1.32
C ASP A 87 -11.50 -24.75 -2.25
N VAL A 88 -10.99 -23.67 -2.83
CA VAL A 88 -9.85 -23.60 -3.74
C VAL A 88 -8.64 -23.57 -2.82
N SER A 89 -8.35 -24.74 -2.25
CA SER A 89 -7.10 -24.99 -1.58
C SER A 89 -5.96 -24.64 -2.54
N TYR A 90 -5.04 -23.78 -2.13
CA TYR A 90 -3.85 -23.44 -2.93
C TYR A 90 -2.64 -24.22 -2.43
N VAL A 91 -1.83 -24.72 -3.36
CA VAL A 91 -0.56 -25.40 -3.10
C VAL A 91 0.59 -24.43 -3.35
N GLU A 92 1.50 -24.35 -2.37
CA GLU A 92 2.74 -23.56 -2.46
C GLU A 92 3.92 -24.45 -2.82
N VAL A 93 4.62 -24.13 -3.91
CA VAL A 93 5.85 -24.83 -4.34
C VAL A 93 6.95 -23.82 -4.66
N GLU A 94 8.15 -24.05 -4.15
CA GLU A 94 9.33 -23.26 -4.49
C GLU A 94 9.91 -23.70 -5.84
N CYS A 95 10.12 -22.76 -6.77
CA CYS A 95 10.74 -23.07 -8.06
C CYS A 95 12.22 -23.47 -7.89
N PRO A 96 12.67 -24.63 -8.41
CA PRO A 96 14.04 -25.13 -8.22
C PRO A 96 15.13 -24.29 -8.93
N LYS A 97 14.73 -23.41 -9.86
CA LYS A 97 15.65 -22.65 -10.70
C LYS A 97 15.81 -21.19 -10.27
N CYS A 98 14.70 -20.54 -9.93
CA CYS A 98 14.69 -19.13 -9.55
C CYS A 98 14.40 -18.89 -8.07
N HIS A 99 14.01 -19.93 -7.32
CA HIS A 99 13.64 -19.86 -5.89
C HIS A 99 12.46 -18.94 -5.59
N ASP A 100 11.67 -18.58 -6.61
CA ASP A 100 10.40 -17.90 -6.40
C ASP A 100 9.32 -18.91 -6.01
N THR A 101 8.45 -18.47 -5.12
CA THR A 101 7.29 -19.22 -4.70
C THR A 101 6.19 -19.18 -5.77
N VAL A 102 5.73 -20.35 -6.19
CA VAL A 102 4.63 -20.54 -7.14
C VAL A 102 3.41 -21.06 -6.39
N TYR A 103 2.25 -20.44 -6.67
CA TYR A 103 0.96 -20.81 -6.10
C TYR A 103 0.05 -21.33 -7.22
N PHE A 104 -0.56 -22.51 -7.02
CA PHE A 104 -1.52 -23.09 -7.96
C PHE A 104 -2.65 -23.81 -7.22
N ASP A 105 -3.76 -24.02 -7.92
CA ASP A 105 -4.98 -24.64 -7.39
C ASP A 105 -4.74 -26.13 -7.04
N ALA A 106 -5.11 -26.56 -5.83
CA ALA A 106 -4.97 -27.94 -5.36
C ALA A 106 -5.82 -28.94 -6.14
N ASN A 107 -6.86 -28.49 -6.85
CA ASN A 107 -7.62 -29.34 -7.77
C ASN A 107 -6.73 -29.92 -8.87
N ILE A 108 -5.61 -29.25 -9.21
CA ILE A 108 -4.62 -29.74 -10.17
C ILE A 108 -3.95 -31.04 -9.69
N LEU A 109 -3.94 -31.34 -8.39
CA LEU A 109 -3.40 -32.58 -7.83
C LEU A 109 -4.32 -33.79 -8.05
N GLU A 110 -5.61 -33.55 -8.28
CA GLU A 110 -6.62 -34.61 -8.43
C GLU A 110 -7.25 -34.61 -9.83
N ASP A 111 -6.71 -33.81 -10.76
CA ASP A 111 -7.18 -33.72 -12.13
C ASP A 111 -6.98 -35.06 -12.87
N ASP A 112 -8.00 -35.50 -13.61
CA ASP A 112 -7.96 -36.71 -14.44
C ASP A 112 -7.00 -36.54 -15.64
N ASP A 113 -6.74 -35.30 -16.05
CA ASP A 113 -5.80 -34.95 -17.12
C ASP A 113 -4.39 -34.64 -16.58
N VAL A 114 -3.35 -34.98 -17.34
CA VAL A 114 -1.96 -34.65 -16.98
C VAL A 114 -1.73 -33.14 -17.17
N VAL A 115 -1.60 -32.44 -16.05
CA VAL A 115 -1.33 -30.99 -16.00
C VAL A 115 0.10 -30.74 -15.51
N GLU A 116 0.82 -29.87 -16.21
CA GLU A 116 2.14 -29.37 -15.82
C GLU A 116 2.03 -27.93 -15.34
N VAL A 117 2.51 -27.66 -14.13
CA VAL A 117 2.57 -26.30 -13.56
C VAL A 117 3.94 -25.71 -13.86
N THR A 118 3.98 -24.56 -14.52
CA THR A 118 5.22 -23.84 -14.84
C THR A 118 5.39 -22.59 -13.99
N CYS A 119 6.63 -22.29 -13.60
CA CYS A 119 6.96 -21.07 -12.90
C CYS A 119 6.78 -19.82 -13.81
N PRO A 120 6.02 -18.79 -13.39
CA PRO A 120 5.79 -17.59 -14.19
C PRO A 120 7.02 -16.69 -14.37
N ASN A 121 8.08 -16.89 -13.59
CA ASN A 121 9.31 -16.09 -13.68
C ASN A 121 10.34 -16.68 -14.66
N CYS A 122 10.40 -18.01 -14.82
CA CYS A 122 11.48 -18.66 -15.58
C CYS A 122 11.04 -19.81 -16.50
N ASP A 123 9.72 -20.02 -16.62
CA ASP A 123 9.07 -21.06 -17.44
C ASP A 123 9.50 -22.50 -17.11
N GLU A 124 10.12 -22.72 -15.95
CA GLU A 124 10.53 -24.05 -15.49
C GLU A 124 9.32 -24.82 -14.94
N VAL A 125 9.21 -26.11 -15.26
CA VAL A 125 8.15 -26.97 -14.70
C VAL A 125 8.43 -27.21 -13.22
N VAL A 126 7.47 -26.84 -12.36
CA VAL A 126 7.58 -26.97 -10.90
C VAL A 126 6.77 -28.13 -10.33
N PHE A 127 5.74 -28.60 -11.05
CA PHE A 127 4.90 -29.70 -10.62
C PHE A 127 4.22 -30.39 -11.82
N VAL A 128 3.98 -31.71 -11.73
CA VAL A 128 3.25 -32.51 -12.73
C VAL A 128 2.34 -33.50 -12.00
N ASN A 129 1.05 -33.56 -12.37
CA ASN A 129 0.06 -34.43 -11.73
C ASN A 129 0.01 -35.87 -12.30
N ASP A 130 1.16 -36.48 -12.64
CA ASP A 130 1.20 -37.82 -13.20
C ASP A 130 1.93 -38.80 -12.26
N ASP A 131 1.17 -39.72 -11.66
CA ASP A 131 1.66 -40.81 -10.80
C ASP A 131 2.57 -41.82 -11.53
N SER A 132 2.73 -41.71 -12.86
CA SER A 132 3.53 -42.63 -13.65
C SER A 132 4.99 -42.21 -13.89
N ILE A 133 5.43 -41.09 -13.32
CA ILE A 133 6.81 -40.59 -13.50
C ILE A 133 7.70 -40.97 -12.30
N GLU A 134 8.40 -42.10 -12.42
CA GLU A 134 9.66 -42.32 -11.71
C GLU A 134 10.65 -41.24 -12.17
N LEU A 135 10.96 -40.28 -11.30
CA LEU A 135 12.05 -39.32 -11.52
C LEU A 135 13.37 -40.09 -11.64
N SER A 136 13.76 -40.40 -12.88
CA SER A 136 15.10 -40.83 -13.22
C SER A 136 16.05 -39.67 -12.94
N ASN A 137 16.63 -39.67 -11.73
CA ASN A 137 17.81 -38.87 -11.40
C ASN A 137 18.97 -39.34 -12.27
N GLU A 138 19.11 -38.77 -13.47
CA GLU A 138 20.36 -38.82 -14.24
C GLU A 138 21.29 -37.73 -13.71
N ASP A 139 21.94 -38.01 -12.57
CA ASP A 139 23.14 -37.30 -12.12
C ASP A 139 24.33 -37.84 -12.95
N ASP A 140 24.55 -37.22 -14.10
CA ASP A 140 25.76 -37.37 -14.90
C ASP A 140 26.94 -36.69 -14.16
N GLY A 141 27.59 -37.47 -13.30
CA GLY A 141 28.78 -37.07 -12.56
C GLY A 141 29.84 -38.17 -12.48
N GLN A 142 30.22 -38.78 -13.62
CA GLN A 142 31.38 -39.66 -13.65
C GLN A 142 32.69 -38.87 -13.57
N ASP A 143 33.32 -39.08 -12.42
CA ASP A 143 34.65 -38.75 -11.95
C ASP A 143 35.76 -39.05 -12.98
N ASP A 144 36.40 -37.99 -13.49
CA ASP A 144 37.66 -38.08 -14.25
C ASP A 144 38.76 -37.40 -13.45
N ASN A 145 39.27 -38.08 -12.42
CA ASN A 145 40.63 -37.80 -11.93
C ASN A 145 41.51 -39.04 -11.96
N LYS A 146 42.25 -39.07 -13.07
CA LYS A 146 43.34 -39.95 -13.46
C LYS A 146 44.37 -40.27 -12.36
N ASN A 147 44.87 -41.50 -12.50
CA ASN A 147 46.23 -42.00 -12.26
C ASN A 147 46.47 -42.85 -10.99
N ASP A 148 46.52 -44.15 -11.26
CA ASP A 148 47.72 -44.98 -11.22
C ASP A 148 48.51 -45.14 -9.90
N ASP A 149 48.59 -46.42 -9.54
CA ASP A 149 49.77 -47.11 -9.02
C ASP A 149 50.05 -47.12 -7.49
N ILE A 150 49.87 -48.34 -6.97
CA ILE A 150 50.59 -49.05 -5.88
C ILE A 150 49.99 -48.98 -4.47
#